data_AF-A0A2S9G695-F1
#
_entry.id   AF-A0A2S9G695-F1
#
_cell.length_a   1.000
_cell.length_b   1.000
_cell.length_c   1.000
_cell.angle_alpha   90.00
_cell.angle_beta   90.00
_cell.angle_gamma   90.00
#
_symmetry.space_group_name_H-M   'P 1'
#
loop_
_entity.id
_entity.type
_entity.pdbx_description
1 polymer ?
#
loop_
_entity_poly.entity_id
_entity_poly.type
_entity_poly.pdbx_seq_one_letter_code
_entity_poly.pdbx_strand_id
1 'polypeptide(L)' 'TVRYTVGTDAGLRDGNWDFVIVADFEDVVAYRGYDDDAAHNELRSRLAPFVEQIARAQFEIPQG' A
#
# COMPACT_ATOMS: atom_id res chain seq x y z
N THR A 1 -4.52 -1.18 11.35
CA THR A 1 -5.01 -0.53 10.11
C THR A 1 -6.47 -0.20 10.28
N VAL A 2 -6.88 1.01 9.87
CA VAL A 2 -8.26 1.50 9.98
C VAL A 2 -9.09 1.09 8.78
N ARG A 3 -8.51 1.18 7.57
CA ARG A 3 -9.16 0.81 6.32
C ARG A 3 -8.15 0.25 5.32
N TYR A 4 -8.61 -0.69 4.51
CA TYR A 4 -7.83 -1.28 3.42
C TYR A 4 -8.65 -1.23 2.13
N THR A 5 -8.08 -0.64 1.08
CA THR A 5 -8.69 -0.62 -0.26
C THR A 5 -7.70 -1.17 -1.27
N VAL A 6 -8.17 -2.05 -2.14
CA VAL A 6 -7.36 -2.72 -3.16
C VAL A 6 -8.11 -2.67 -4.49
N GLY A 7 -7.42 -2.42 -5.59
CA GLY A 7 -8.03 -2.38 -6.92
C GLY A 7 -7.02 -2.29 -8.05
N THR A 8 -7.53 -2.34 -9.27
CA THR A 8 -6.76 -2.10 -10.50
C THR A 8 -6.82 -0.62 -10.88
N ASP A 9 -5.86 -0.16 -11.69
CA ASP A 9 -5.91 1.18 -12.27
C ASP A 9 -7.20 1.39 -13.07
N ALA A 10 -7.74 2.60 -12.98
CA ALA A 10 -8.98 2.97 -13.64
C ALA A 10 -8.77 3.40 -15.11
N GLY A 11 -7.53 3.49 -15.60
CA GLY A 11 -7.19 3.86 -16.97
C GLY A 11 -7.44 5.33 -17.30
N LEU A 12 -7.47 6.22 -16.30
CA LEU A 12 -7.76 7.65 -16.52
C LEU A 12 -6.56 8.45 -17.05
N ARG A 13 -5.35 7.90 -16.94
CA ARG A 13 -4.10 8.51 -17.42
C ARG A 13 -3.09 7.45 -17.82
N ASP A 14 -2.37 7.71 -18.91
CA ASP A 14 -1.27 6.85 -19.36
C ASP A 14 -0.07 6.86 -18.41
N GLY A 15 0.60 5.70 -18.29
CA GLY A 15 1.83 5.52 -17.53
C GLY A 15 1.64 5.28 -16.03
N ASN A 16 0.41 4.99 -15.58
CA ASN A 16 0.14 4.56 -14.21
C ASN A 16 0.59 3.09 -13.98
N TRP A 17 0.73 2.72 -12.70
CA TRP A 17 0.80 1.32 -12.29
C TRP A 17 -0.58 0.68 -12.37
N ASP A 18 -0.63 -0.61 -12.67
CA ASP A 18 -1.90 -1.33 -12.95
C ASP A 18 -2.68 -1.77 -11.70
N PHE A 19 -2.08 -1.64 -10.50
CA PHE A 19 -2.63 -2.15 -9.25
C PHE A 19 -2.29 -1.24 -8.07
N VAL A 20 -3.25 -1.04 -7.16
CA VAL A 20 -3.12 -0.16 -6.00
C VAL A 20 -3.56 -0.84 -4.71
N ILE A 21 -2.80 -0.57 -3.65
CA ILE A 21 -3.16 -0.88 -2.26
C ILE A 21 -3.11 0.43 -1.47
N VAL A 22 -4.22 0.80 -0.82
CA VAL A 22 -4.30 1.93 0.10
C VAL A 22 -4.62 1.40 1.49
N ALA A 23 -3.76 1.71 2.46
CA ALA A 23 -3.93 1.34 3.84
C ALA A 23 -3.94 2.60 4.71
N ASP A 24 -5.05 2.85 5.38
CA ASP A 24 -5.20 3.96 6.31
C ASP A 24 -4.77 3.51 7.71
N PHE A 25 -3.91 4.28 8.35
CA PHE A 25 -3.44 4.01 9.71
C PHE A 25 -3.94 5.09 10.66
N GLU A 26 -4.09 4.73 11.92
CA GLU A 26 -4.46 5.69 12.97
C GLU A 26 -3.36 6.74 13.16
N ASP A 27 -2.10 6.29 13.12
CA ASP A 27 -0.92 7.13 13.23
C ASP A 27 0.33 6.46 12.63
N VAL A 28 1.47 7.15 12.76
CA VAL A 28 2.78 6.67 12.34
C VAL A 28 3.24 5.42 13.10
N VAL A 29 2.86 5.27 14.38
CA VAL A 29 3.24 4.10 15.18
C VAL A 29 2.55 2.85 14.66
N ALA A 30 1.25 2.95 14.35
CA ALA A 30 0.47 1.90 13.74
C ALA A 30 1.02 1.51 12.36
N TYR A 31 1.45 2.48 11.54
CA TYR A 31 2.11 2.20 10.26
C TYR A 31 3.42 1.42 10.46
N ARG A 32 4.29 1.86 11.37
CA ARG A 32 5.57 1.19 11.65
C ARG A 32 5.36 -0.23 12.15
N GLY A 33 4.43 -0.44 13.09
CA GLY A 33 4.11 -1.77 13.59
C GLY A 33 3.62 -2.73 12.48
N TYR A 34 2.86 -2.21 11.53
CA TYR A 34 2.42 -2.98 10.35
C TYR A 34 3.57 -3.25 9.35
N ASP A 35 4.51 -2.32 9.17
CA ASP A 35 5.63 -2.51 8.25
C ASP A 35 6.71 -3.46 8.80
N ASP A 36 6.90 -3.45 10.13
CA ASP A 36 7.84 -4.33 10.84
C ASP A 36 7.27 -5.74 11.08
N ASP A 37 5.98 -5.98 10.83
CA ASP A 37 5.34 -7.28 11.04
C ASP A 37 5.91 -8.37 10.10
N ALA A 38 6.49 -9.42 10.69
CA ALA A 38 7.15 -10.50 9.97
C ALA A 38 6.19 -11.33 9.11
N ALA A 39 4.97 -11.61 9.59
CA ALA A 39 3.98 -12.37 8.84
C ALA A 39 3.48 -11.56 7.64
N HIS A 40 3.31 -10.25 7.82
CA HIS A 40 2.97 -9.35 6.73
C HIS A 40 4.09 -9.27 5.68
N ASN A 41 5.34 -9.16 6.11
CA ASN A 41 6.50 -9.15 5.21
C ASN A 41 6.68 -10.47 4.44
N GLU A 42 6.34 -11.61 5.04
CA GLU A 42 6.33 -12.90 4.35
C GLU A 42 5.27 -12.92 3.24
N LEU A 43 4.05 -12.45 3.49
CA LEU A 43 3.02 -12.36 2.46
C LEU A 43 3.42 -11.38 1.34
N ARG A 44 4.02 -10.26 1.71
CA ARG A 44 4.53 -9.25 0.77
C ARG A 44 5.61 -9.83 -0.15
N SER A 45 6.49 -10.68 0.36
CA SER A 45 7.55 -11.31 -0.44
C SER A 45 7.00 -12.29 -1.49
N ARG A 46 5.86 -12.94 -1.21
CA ARG A 46 5.17 -13.81 -2.17
C ARG A 46 4.61 -13.06 -3.39
N LEU A 47 4.38 -11.75 -3.27
CA LEU A 47 3.96 -10.91 -4.40
C LEU A 47 5.14 -10.50 -5.29
N ALA A 48 6.35 -10.39 -4.73
CA ALA A 48 7.51 -9.84 -5.44
C ALA A 48 7.80 -10.51 -6.81
N PRO A 49 7.64 -11.84 -7.00
CA PRO A 49 7.88 -12.47 -8.31
C PRO A 49 6.90 -12.02 -9.42
N PHE A 50 5.76 -11.45 -9.05
CA PHE A 50 4.71 -11.02 -9.99
C PHE A 50 4.73 -9.52 -10.27
N VAL A 51 5.71 -8.79 -9.72
CA VAL A 51 5.73 -7.33 -9.77
C VAL A 51 6.98 -6.84 -10.46
N GLU A 52 6.80 -6.16 -11.60
CA GLU A 52 7.91 -5.54 -12.33
C GLU A 52 8.48 -4.32 -11.59
N GLN A 53 7.60 -3.46 -11.08
CA GLN A 53 7.96 -2.19 -10.43
C GLN A 53 7.05 -1.88 -9.26
N ILE A 54 7.58 -1.24 -8.21
CA ILE A 54 6.82 -0.81 -7.03
C ILE A 54 7.17 0.62 -6.66
N ALA A 55 6.16 1.47 -6.53
CA ALA A 55 6.25 2.77 -5.87
C ALA A 55 5.49 2.73 -4.53
N ARG A 56 5.98 3.49 -3.54
CA ARG A 56 5.33 3.65 -2.23
C ARG A 56 5.39 5.11 -1.82
N ALA A 57 4.29 5.61 -1.28
CA ALA A 57 4.21 6.95 -0.73
C ALA A 57 3.37 6.93 0.54
N GLN A 58 3.73 7.80 1.49
CA GLN A 58 2.98 8.06 2.70
C GLN A 58 2.63 9.55 2.72
N PHE A 59 1.39 9.87 3.09
CA PHE A 59 0.91 11.24 3.26
C PHE A 59 -0.06 11.31 4.42
N GLU A 60 -0.15 12.47 5.06
CA GLU A 60 -1.15 12.72 6.10
C GLU A 60 -2.51 12.98 5.45
N ILE A 61 -3.55 12.32 5.95
CA ILE A 61 -4.92 12.60 5.50
C ILE A 61 -5.34 13.94 6.11
N PRO A 62 -5.68 14.96 5.30
CA PRO A 62 -6.13 16.24 5.85
C PRO A 62 -7.35 16.03 6.74
N GLN A 63 -7.31 16.62 7.94
CA GLN A 63 -8.52 16.80 8.74
C GLN A 63 -9.40 17.81 7.98
N GLY A 64 -10.62 17.41 7.66
CA GLY A 64 -11.59 18.25 6.93
C GLY A 64 -12.01 19.50 7.67
#